data_AF-A0A4V1UQQ3-F1
#
_entry.id   AF-A0A4V1UQQ3-F1
#
_cell.length_a   1.000
_cell.length_b   1.000
_cell.length_c   1.000
_cell.angle_alpha   90.00
_cell.angle_beta   90.00
_cell.angle_gamma   90.00
#
_symmetry.space_group_name_H-M   'P 1'
#
loop_
_entity.id
_entity.type
_entity.pdbx_description
1 polymer ?
#
loop_
_entity_poly.entity_id
_entity_poly.type
_entity_poly.pdbx_seq_one_letter_code
_entity_poly.pdbx_strand_id
1 'polypeptide(L)'
;MSGLAAPAVDPGASDLLPVLGDVEFAALARIMQSEARIHLPHAKKSLVHSRLARRVRDNKLDSFQAYVALIGRDAVERRRMVTALTTNHTHFFRENHHFDHFRTILRPRLQAQPADRPIRIWSAGCSSGEEVYSITMTLLGETTAEARWMQGRDVRLLATDISQPVVDATSRACYSDTSVEPIPAAEAVIAATGGEIRVGGDMAFYAPSHDFIQVPPQEAYFEPINWYRTKLHELTHWTGHPSRLNRDFSGKRGGEAYAREELVAELGSAFVCAELGIAPTVRHADYIGAWLEVLKGDNRAIFQAASLASKAAHFVMGRGQVTAAAAEGSEAASAHDTMRCLRNPEHPVSNAERSSDFPTPHWGGWEKRYAKN
;
A
#
# COMPACT_ATOMS: atom_id res chain seq x y z
N MET A 1 9.36 57.30 -19.50
CA MET A 1 9.84 55.90 -19.42
C MET A 1 10.56 55.76 -18.10
N SER A 2 9.87 55.21 -17.10
CA SER A 2 10.42 54.96 -15.77
C SER A 2 10.13 53.50 -15.46
N GLY A 3 11.15 52.65 -15.62
CA GLY A 3 11.05 51.21 -15.41
C GLY A 3 10.89 50.90 -13.93
N LEU A 4 9.78 50.27 -13.55
CA LEU A 4 9.65 49.61 -12.27
C LEU A 4 10.47 48.31 -12.33
N ALA A 5 11.55 48.27 -11.55
CA ALA A 5 12.25 47.03 -11.25
C ALA A 5 11.34 46.12 -10.42
N ALA A 6 11.20 44.87 -10.85
CA ALA A 6 10.57 43.83 -10.04
C ALA A 6 11.38 43.62 -8.74
N PRO A 7 10.75 43.39 -7.59
CA PRO A 7 11.47 43.19 -6.35
C PRO A 7 12.30 41.90 -6.44
N ALA A 8 13.55 41.99 -5.97
CA ALA A 8 14.49 40.87 -5.93
C ALA A 8 13.94 39.76 -5.04
N VAL A 9 13.92 38.53 -5.58
CA VAL A 9 13.67 37.31 -4.80
C VAL A 9 14.91 37.05 -3.97
N ASP A 10 14.78 37.07 -2.65
CA ASP A 10 15.85 36.70 -1.71
C ASP A 10 16.14 35.19 -1.83
N PRO A 11 17.34 34.78 -2.28
CA PRO A 11 17.69 33.37 -2.42
C PRO A 11 17.99 32.67 -1.08
N GLY A 12 17.81 33.35 0.06
CA GLY A 12 18.06 32.84 1.41
C GLY A 12 16.82 32.50 2.25
N ALA A 13 15.60 32.60 1.71
CA ALA A 13 14.40 32.19 2.44
C ALA A 13 14.36 30.67 2.61
N SER A 14 14.84 30.24 3.77
CA SER A 14 14.83 28.88 4.29
C SER A 14 13.64 28.03 3.79
N ASP A 15 13.97 26.93 3.12
CA ASP A 15 13.08 25.85 2.67
C ASP A 15 12.45 25.06 3.84
N LEU A 16 12.30 25.70 5.01
CA LEU A 16 11.67 25.14 6.20
C LEU A 16 10.16 25.17 6.00
N LEU A 17 9.57 23.97 6.04
CA LEU A 17 8.11 23.81 6.02
C LEU A 17 7.48 24.67 7.13
N PRO A 18 6.37 25.39 6.85
CA PRO A 18 5.67 26.19 7.85
C PRO A 18 5.35 25.31 9.07
N VAL A 19 5.67 25.78 10.27
CA VAL A 19 5.39 25.02 11.49
C VAL A 19 3.89 25.11 11.81
N LEU A 20 3.27 23.97 12.12
CA LEU A 20 1.88 23.94 12.59
C LEU A 20 1.85 24.23 14.09
N GLY A 21 1.32 25.39 14.48
CA GLY A 21 1.11 25.75 15.90
C GLY A 21 -0.10 25.04 16.51
N ASP A 22 -0.22 25.13 17.84
CA ASP A 22 -1.36 24.52 18.57
C ASP A 22 -2.68 25.23 18.29
N VAL A 23 -2.64 26.55 18.07
CA VAL A 23 -3.82 27.35 17.75
C VAL A 23 -4.38 26.96 16.37
N GLU A 24 -3.50 26.87 15.36
CA GLU A 24 -3.88 26.44 14.02
C GLU A 24 -4.37 25.00 14.03
N PHE A 25 -3.69 24.10 14.75
CA PHE A 25 -4.13 22.71 14.90
C PHE A 25 -5.54 22.63 15.50
N ALA A 26 -5.81 23.38 16.58
CA ALA A 26 -7.13 23.40 17.20
C ALA A 26 -8.22 23.96 16.26
N ALA A 27 -7.89 24.92 15.39
CA ALA A 27 -8.81 25.40 14.37
C ALA A 27 -9.09 24.34 13.30
N LEU A 28 -8.05 23.67 12.78
CA LEU A 28 -8.19 22.57 11.82
C LEU A 28 -9.00 21.41 12.40
N ALA A 29 -8.75 21.03 13.65
CA ALA A 29 -9.48 19.98 14.36
C ALA A 29 -10.98 20.32 14.53
N ARG A 30 -11.31 21.59 14.85
CA ARG A 30 -12.70 22.06 14.91
C ARG A 30 -13.40 21.97 13.56
N ILE A 31 -12.72 22.37 12.48
CA ILE A 31 -13.25 22.27 11.12
C ILE A 31 -13.52 20.81 10.77
N MET A 32 -12.56 19.91 11.02
CA MET A 32 -12.74 18.46 10.79
C MET A 32 -13.89 17.87 11.58
N GLN A 33 -14.07 18.29 12.84
CA GLN A 33 -15.21 17.85 13.65
C GLN A 33 -16.54 18.39 13.10
N SER A 34 -16.57 19.62 12.59
CA SER A 34 -17.80 20.21 12.04
C SER A 34 -18.19 19.65 10.67
N GLU A 35 -17.22 19.43 9.79
CA GLU A 35 -17.45 19.04 8.39
C GLU A 35 -17.54 17.52 8.22
N ALA A 36 -16.73 16.76 8.96
CA ALA A 36 -16.58 15.32 8.78
C ALA A 36 -16.90 14.49 10.03
N ARG A 37 -17.21 15.13 11.18
CA ARG A 37 -17.39 14.45 12.48
C ARG A 37 -16.19 13.61 12.92
N ILE A 38 -15.01 13.89 12.39
CA ILE A 38 -13.76 13.20 12.71
C ILE A 38 -13.06 13.94 13.85
N HIS A 39 -12.91 13.26 14.99
CA HIS A 39 -12.11 13.78 16.10
C HIS A 39 -10.62 13.63 15.80
N LEU A 40 -9.90 14.75 15.80
CA LEU A 40 -8.44 14.79 15.67
C LEU A 40 -7.79 15.05 17.04
N PRO A 41 -7.31 14.00 17.74
CA PRO A 41 -6.58 14.19 18.99
C PRO A 41 -5.23 14.87 18.74
N HIS A 42 -4.75 15.63 19.72
CA HIS A 42 -3.51 16.43 19.61
C HIS A 42 -2.28 15.60 19.22
N ALA A 43 -2.21 14.34 19.65
CA ALA A 43 -1.18 13.39 19.23
C ALA A 43 -1.04 13.21 17.70
N LYS A 44 -2.09 13.51 16.92
CA LYS A 44 -2.05 13.47 15.44
C LYS A 44 -1.57 14.76 14.78
N LYS A 45 -1.08 15.75 15.54
CA LYS A 45 -0.61 17.04 15.01
C LYS A 45 0.48 16.91 13.94
N SER A 46 1.43 16.00 14.13
CA SER A 46 2.48 15.71 13.13
C SER A 46 1.90 15.19 11.81
N LEU A 47 0.90 14.30 11.87
CA LEU A 47 0.21 13.78 10.68
C LEU A 47 -0.58 14.88 9.95
N VAL A 48 -1.23 15.78 10.69
CA VAL A 48 -1.95 16.93 10.13
C VAL A 48 -0.98 17.86 9.41
N HIS A 49 0.17 18.15 10.03
CA HIS A 49 1.23 18.96 9.41
C HIS A 49 1.70 18.33 8.09
N SER A 50 2.12 17.06 8.12
CA SER A 50 2.61 16.34 6.94
C SER A 50 1.62 16.37 5.76
N ARG A 51 0.34 16.09 6.03
CA ARG A 51 -0.71 16.03 5.00
C ARG A 51 -1.11 17.39 4.43
N LEU A 52 -0.96 18.47 5.20
CA LEU A 52 -1.38 19.80 4.78
C LEU A 52 -0.24 20.73 4.37
N ALA A 53 1.02 20.41 4.69
CA ALA A 53 2.16 21.25 4.33
C ALA A 53 2.25 21.49 2.81
N ARG A 54 1.98 20.46 2.00
CA ARG A 54 1.88 20.61 0.54
C ARG A 54 0.78 21.59 0.12
N ARG A 55 -0.37 21.53 0.77
CA ARG A 55 -1.52 22.41 0.49
C ARG A 55 -1.22 23.87 0.78
N VAL A 56 -0.53 24.14 1.89
CA VAL A 56 -0.06 25.50 2.23
C VAL A 56 0.84 26.04 1.11
N ARG A 57 1.79 25.22 0.62
CA ARG A 57 2.68 25.58 -0.49
C ARG A 57 1.96 25.75 -1.83
N ASP A 58 1.06 24.84 -2.19
CA ASP A 58 0.32 24.88 -3.46
C ASP A 58 -0.57 26.14 -3.56
N ASN A 59 -1.03 26.66 -2.43
CA ASN A 59 -1.76 27.93 -2.35
C ASN A 59 -0.84 29.16 -2.20
N LYS A 60 0.48 29.00 -2.27
CA LYS A 60 1.50 30.05 -2.13
C LYS A 60 1.38 30.81 -0.81
N LEU A 61 1.08 30.09 0.26
CA LEU A 61 0.98 30.65 1.62
C LEU A 61 2.27 30.36 2.38
N ASP A 62 2.61 31.29 3.26
CA ASP A 62 3.79 31.33 4.11
C ASP A 62 3.53 30.76 5.52
N SER A 63 2.26 30.53 5.90
CA SER A 63 1.91 30.04 7.23
C SER A 63 0.63 29.19 7.27
N PHE A 64 0.56 28.31 8.28
CA PHE A 64 -0.69 27.60 8.60
C PHE A 64 -1.79 28.54 9.09
N GLN A 65 -1.44 29.68 9.69
CA GLN A 65 -2.40 30.72 10.07
C GLN A 65 -3.11 31.28 8.83
N ALA A 66 -2.35 31.65 7.78
CA ALA A 66 -2.90 32.12 6.51
C ALA A 66 -3.77 31.03 5.86
N TYR A 67 -3.38 29.77 5.97
CA TYR A 67 -4.15 28.65 5.44
C TYR A 67 -5.46 28.42 6.20
N VAL A 68 -5.47 28.51 7.53
CA VAL A 68 -6.69 28.46 8.35
C VAL A 68 -7.65 29.60 7.96
N ALA A 69 -7.13 30.80 7.73
CA ALA A 69 -7.93 31.92 7.24
C ALA A 69 -8.51 31.65 5.83
N LEU A 70 -7.74 31.04 4.93
CA LEU A 70 -8.19 30.67 3.59
C LEU A 70 -9.35 29.66 3.63
N ILE A 71 -9.20 28.54 4.34
CA ILE A 71 -10.25 27.52 4.41
C ILE A 71 -11.50 27.99 5.17
N GLY A 72 -11.37 29.02 6.00
CA GLY A 72 -12.52 29.68 6.64
C GLY A 72 -13.43 30.42 5.65
N ARG A 73 -12.88 30.92 4.53
CA ARG A 73 -13.62 31.66 3.49
C ARG A 73 -13.84 30.88 2.20
N ASP A 74 -12.97 29.92 1.90
CA ASP A 74 -13.00 29.12 0.67
C ASP A 74 -13.52 27.70 0.96
N ALA A 75 -14.77 27.45 0.56
CA ALA A 75 -15.40 26.15 0.74
C ALA A 75 -14.78 25.04 -0.13
N VAL A 76 -14.20 25.36 -1.29
CA VAL A 76 -13.53 24.39 -2.16
C VAL A 76 -12.26 23.91 -1.49
N GLU A 77 -11.45 24.85 -1.00
CA GLU A 77 -10.19 24.53 -0.33
C GLU A 77 -10.44 23.85 1.03
N ARG A 78 -11.49 24.24 1.76
CA ARG A 78 -11.93 23.52 2.95
C ARG A 78 -12.28 22.06 2.67
N ARG A 79 -13.03 21.75 1.60
CA ARG A 79 -13.33 20.35 1.23
C ARG A 79 -12.07 19.56 0.90
N ARG A 80 -11.16 20.15 0.13
CA ARG A 80 -9.85 19.53 -0.14
C ARG A 80 -9.13 19.24 1.19
N MET A 81 -9.20 20.14 2.18
CA MET A 81 -8.53 19.98 3.49
C MET A 81 -9.08 18.76 4.21
N VAL A 82 -10.40 18.59 4.22
CA VAL A 82 -11.05 17.39 4.73
C VAL A 82 -10.52 16.14 4.01
N THR A 83 -10.54 16.11 2.68
CA THR A 83 -10.02 14.99 1.88
C THR A 83 -8.56 14.66 2.18
N ALA A 84 -7.70 15.67 2.37
CA ALA A 84 -6.30 15.45 2.67
C ALA A 84 -6.09 14.84 4.07
N LEU A 85 -7.01 15.11 5.01
CA LEU A 85 -6.96 14.62 6.38
C LEU A 85 -7.73 13.31 6.60
N THR A 86 -8.60 12.90 5.69
CA THR A 86 -9.22 11.57 5.76
C THR A 86 -8.19 10.49 5.49
N THR A 87 -8.31 9.35 6.17
CA THR A 87 -7.47 8.19 5.92
C THR A 87 -8.20 7.30 4.92
N ASN A 88 -7.84 7.42 3.65
CA ASN A 88 -8.44 6.66 2.56
C ASN A 88 -7.67 5.35 2.31
N HIS A 89 -7.18 4.72 3.38
CA HIS A 89 -6.35 3.54 3.24
C HIS A 89 -7.24 2.29 3.05
N THR A 90 -7.12 1.63 1.90
CA THR A 90 -7.87 0.40 1.55
C THR A 90 -7.02 -0.51 0.65
N HIS A 91 -7.40 -1.79 0.56
CA HIS A 91 -6.84 -2.77 -0.36
C HIS A 91 -7.84 -3.92 -0.59
N PHE A 92 -7.64 -4.70 -1.65
CA PHE A 92 -8.52 -5.83 -1.95
C PHE A 92 -8.48 -6.86 -0.82
N PHE A 93 -9.65 -7.36 -0.45
CA PHE A 93 -9.85 -8.37 0.59
C PHE A 93 -9.25 -8.00 1.95
N ARG A 94 -9.20 -6.69 2.24
CA ARG A 94 -8.84 -6.19 3.57
C ARG A 94 -9.71 -6.87 4.63
N GLU A 95 -9.08 -7.38 5.69
CA GLU A 95 -9.76 -8.16 6.73
C GLU A 95 -10.47 -9.40 6.14
N ASN A 96 -9.68 -10.23 5.43
CA ASN A 96 -10.18 -11.34 4.60
C ASN A 96 -11.20 -12.29 5.28
N HIS A 97 -11.13 -12.44 6.60
CA HIS A 97 -12.08 -13.23 7.39
C HIS A 97 -13.55 -12.78 7.22
N HIS A 98 -13.81 -11.50 6.92
CA HIS A 98 -15.15 -11.02 6.56
C HIS A 98 -15.63 -11.62 5.23
N PHE A 99 -14.75 -11.73 4.24
CA PHE A 99 -15.07 -12.31 2.94
C PHE A 99 -15.20 -13.84 3.00
N ASP A 100 -14.45 -14.50 3.87
CA ASP A 100 -14.67 -15.92 4.19
C ASP A 100 -16.06 -16.16 4.79
N HIS A 101 -16.46 -15.34 5.76
CA HIS A 101 -17.82 -15.40 6.31
C HIS A 101 -18.87 -15.10 5.24
N PHE A 102 -18.62 -14.12 4.38
CA PHE A 102 -19.52 -13.80 3.27
C PHE A 102 -19.70 -15.02 2.36
N ARG A 103 -18.60 -15.58 1.86
CA ARG A 103 -18.58 -16.73 0.95
C ARG A 103 -19.27 -17.95 1.55
N THR A 104 -19.01 -18.26 2.82
CA THR A 104 -19.46 -19.50 3.47
C THR A 104 -20.85 -19.41 4.10
N ILE A 105 -21.27 -18.22 4.56
CA ILE A 105 -22.53 -18.04 5.29
C ILE A 105 -23.51 -17.13 4.54
N LEU A 106 -23.09 -15.93 4.16
CA LEU A 106 -24.01 -14.94 3.58
C LEU A 106 -24.43 -15.28 2.16
N ARG A 107 -23.49 -15.69 1.29
CA ARG A 107 -23.78 -16.01 -0.12
C ARG A 107 -24.79 -17.17 -0.25
N PRO A 108 -24.65 -18.30 0.46
CA PRO A 108 -25.68 -19.35 0.47
C PRO A 108 -27.04 -18.86 0.97
N ARG A 109 -27.07 -18.01 2.00
CA ARG A 109 -28.31 -17.41 2.51
C ARG A 109 -28.97 -16.50 1.49
N LEU A 110 -28.20 -15.71 0.74
CA LEU A 110 -28.72 -14.84 -0.33
C LEU A 110 -29.25 -15.67 -1.51
N GLN A 111 -28.57 -16.76 -1.86
CA GLN A 111 -28.98 -17.70 -2.90
C GLN A 111 -30.30 -18.40 -2.57
N ALA A 112 -30.54 -18.71 -1.29
CA ALA A 112 -31.78 -19.33 -0.83
C ALA A 112 -32.99 -18.37 -0.76
N GLN A 113 -32.78 -17.06 -0.93
CA GLN A 113 -33.88 -16.10 -0.95
C GLN A 113 -34.68 -16.19 -2.26
N PRO A 114 -35.98 -15.84 -2.25
CA PRO A 114 -36.78 -15.70 -3.46
C PRO A 114 -36.08 -14.84 -4.53
N ALA A 115 -36.15 -15.27 -5.78
CA ALA A 115 -35.41 -14.65 -6.89
C ALA A 115 -35.82 -13.19 -7.13
N ASP A 116 -37.09 -12.85 -6.86
CA ASP A 116 -37.68 -11.52 -6.97
C ASP A 116 -37.29 -10.59 -5.82
N ARG A 117 -36.75 -11.13 -4.71
CA ARG A 117 -36.31 -10.32 -3.58
C ARG A 117 -35.03 -9.55 -3.96
N PRO A 118 -35.04 -8.21 -3.90
CA PRO A 118 -33.88 -7.40 -4.23
C PRO A 118 -32.76 -7.57 -3.19
N ILE A 119 -31.53 -7.61 -3.66
CA ILE A 119 -30.32 -7.60 -2.81
C ILE A 119 -29.73 -6.18 -2.84
N ARG A 120 -29.49 -5.64 -1.64
CA ARG A 120 -28.92 -4.31 -1.44
C ARG A 120 -27.76 -4.43 -0.47
N ILE A 121 -26.58 -4.01 -0.92
CA ILE A 121 -25.35 -4.01 -0.12
C ILE A 121 -24.81 -2.59 -0.12
N TRP A 122 -24.31 -2.14 1.02
CA TRP A 122 -23.74 -0.80 1.17
C TRP A 122 -22.31 -0.89 1.72
N SER A 123 -21.35 -0.43 0.91
CA SER A 123 -19.99 -0.14 1.35
C SER A 123 -19.94 1.33 1.81
N ALA A 124 -19.88 1.53 3.12
CA ALA A 124 -19.89 2.84 3.76
C ALA A 124 -18.44 3.25 4.09
N GLY A 125 -17.91 4.25 3.38
CA GLY A 125 -16.48 4.59 3.38
C GLY A 125 -15.72 3.75 2.35
N CYS A 126 -16.18 3.74 1.11
CA CYS A 126 -15.67 2.83 0.07
C CYS A 126 -14.22 3.09 -0.34
N SER A 127 -13.65 4.25 0.03
CA SER A 127 -12.34 4.69 -0.40
C SER A 127 -12.19 4.54 -1.93
N SER A 128 -11.08 4.02 -2.44
CA SER A 128 -10.80 3.82 -3.87
C SER A 128 -11.49 2.59 -4.47
N GLY A 129 -12.38 1.91 -3.74
CA GLY A 129 -13.31 0.92 -4.28
C GLY A 129 -12.89 -0.54 -4.08
N GLU A 130 -11.71 -0.82 -3.55
CA GLU A 130 -11.20 -2.19 -3.39
C GLU A 130 -12.17 -3.08 -2.58
N GLU A 131 -12.79 -2.57 -1.51
CA GLU A 131 -13.82 -3.31 -0.76
C GLU A 131 -15.07 -3.59 -1.61
N VAL A 132 -15.54 -2.60 -2.37
CA VAL A 132 -16.71 -2.71 -3.26
C VAL A 132 -16.50 -3.84 -4.26
N TYR A 133 -15.30 -3.91 -4.84
CA TYR A 133 -14.93 -4.94 -5.79
C TYR A 133 -14.67 -6.29 -5.12
N SER A 134 -14.05 -6.35 -3.94
CA SER A 134 -13.92 -7.60 -3.18
C SER A 134 -15.27 -8.21 -2.80
N ILE A 135 -16.26 -7.39 -2.43
CA ILE A 135 -17.64 -7.85 -2.21
C ILE A 135 -18.21 -8.42 -3.51
N THR A 136 -18.04 -7.70 -4.62
CA THR A 136 -18.57 -8.10 -5.93
C THR A 136 -17.95 -9.42 -6.41
N MET A 137 -16.63 -9.55 -6.30
CA MET A 137 -15.89 -10.79 -6.59
C MET A 137 -16.39 -11.94 -5.71
N THR A 138 -16.60 -11.70 -4.41
CA THR A 138 -17.12 -12.71 -3.49
C THR A 138 -18.54 -13.18 -3.85
N LEU A 139 -19.41 -12.26 -4.28
CA LEU A 139 -20.76 -12.56 -4.75
C LEU A 139 -20.78 -13.41 -6.02
N LEU A 140 -19.92 -13.07 -6.99
CA LEU A 140 -19.76 -13.78 -8.25
C LEU A 140 -19.17 -15.17 -8.03
N GLY A 141 -18.24 -15.30 -7.07
CA GLY A 141 -17.49 -16.52 -6.88
C GLY A 141 -16.36 -16.68 -7.89
N GLU A 142 -15.70 -17.84 -7.83
CA GLU A 142 -14.46 -18.08 -8.57
C GLU A 142 -14.69 -18.54 -10.01
N THR A 143 -15.91 -18.98 -10.33
CA THR A 143 -16.24 -19.53 -11.65
C THR A 143 -17.52 -18.94 -12.21
N THR A 144 -17.64 -18.94 -13.54
CA THR A 144 -18.87 -18.53 -14.24
C THR A 144 -20.08 -19.37 -13.81
N ALA A 145 -19.88 -20.64 -13.42
CA ALA A 145 -20.94 -21.50 -12.91
C ALA A 145 -21.45 -21.02 -11.55
N GLU A 146 -20.54 -20.64 -10.65
CA GLU A 146 -20.91 -20.05 -9.35
C GLU A 146 -21.68 -18.75 -9.55
N ALA A 147 -21.32 -17.90 -10.52
CA ALA A 147 -21.97 -16.60 -10.74
C ALA A 147 -23.43 -16.68 -11.25
N ARG A 148 -23.88 -17.84 -11.75
CA ARG A 148 -25.18 -17.99 -12.43
C ARG A 148 -26.38 -17.62 -11.57
N TRP A 149 -26.32 -17.81 -10.25
CA TRP A 149 -27.44 -17.48 -9.35
C TRP A 149 -27.83 -15.99 -9.36
N MET A 150 -26.94 -15.10 -9.82
CA MET A 150 -27.23 -13.68 -9.93
C MET A 150 -27.93 -13.31 -11.24
N GLN A 151 -27.96 -14.20 -12.23
CA GLN A 151 -28.64 -13.94 -13.50
C GLN A 151 -30.13 -13.69 -13.27
N GLY A 152 -30.63 -12.55 -13.76
CA GLY A 152 -32.03 -12.15 -13.62
C GLY A 152 -32.41 -11.63 -12.22
N ARG A 153 -31.47 -11.49 -11.28
CA ARG A 153 -31.72 -10.93 -9.95
C ARG A 153 -31.45 -9.43 -9.89
N ASP A 154 -32.24 -8.70 -9.09
CA ASP A 154 -32.01 -7.28 -8.79
C ASP A 154 -31.00 -7.13 -7.64
N VAL A 155 -29.71 -7.10 -8.00
CA VAL A 155 -28.60 -6.89 -7.06
C VAL A 155 -28.04 -5.48 -7.25
N ARG A 156 -27.92 -4.71 -6.16
CA ARG A 156 -27.29 -3.38 -6.18
C ARG A 156 -26.31 -3.23 -5.03
N LEU A 157 -25.10 -2.77 -5.36
CA LEU A 157 -24.15 -2.24 -4.39
C LEU A 157 -24.20 -0.72 -4.41
N LEU A 158 -24.36 -0.11 -3.23
CA LEU A 158 -24.14 1.31 -3.00
C LEU A 158 -22.74 1.48 -2.40
N ALA A 159 -21.93 2.34 -3.01
CA ALA A 159 -20.63 2.73 -2.49
C ALA A 159 -20.67 4.22 -2.17
N THR A 160 -20.36 4.60 -0.94
CA THR A 160 -20.35 6.02 -0.52
C THR A 160 -19.06 6.35 0.20
N ASP A 161 -18.51 7.52 -0.08
CA ASP A 161 -17.38 8.08 0.67
C ASP A 161 -17.55 9.60 0.82
N ILE A 162 -16.92 10.16 1.85
CA ILE A 162 -16.88 11.62 2.05
C ILE A 162 -15.96 12.32 1.04
N SER A 163 -15.02 11.57 0.46
CA SER A 163 -14.01 12.07 -0.47
C SER A 163 -14.42 11.79 -1.92
N GLN A 164 -14.77 12.84 -2.67
CA GLN A 164 -15.14 12.70 -4.09
C GLN A 164 -14.05 12.02 -4.94
N PRO A 165 -12.73 12.36 -4.81
CA PRO A 165 -11.70 11.72 -5.63
C PRO A 165 -11.65 10.19 -5.53
N VAL A 166 -12.00 9.63 -4.38
CA VAL A 166 -11.97 8.17 -4.17
C VAL A 166 -13.27 7.50 -4.65
N VAL A 167 -14.41 8.22 -4.58
CA VAL A 167 -15.64 7.81 -5.29
C VAL A 167 -15.40 7.77 -6.80
N ASP A 168 -14.73 8.78 -7.36
CA ASP A 168 -14.38 8.81 -8.78
C ASP A 168 -13.41 7.67 -9.13
N ALA A 169 -12.47 7.34 -8.24
CA ALA A 169 -11.56 6.19 -8.42
C ALA A 169 -12.31 4.86 -8.40
N THR A 170 -13.22 4.68 -7.44
CA THR A 170 -14.13 3.52 -7.35
C THR A 170 -14.92 3.37 -8.65
N SER A 171 -15.48 4.46 -9.18
CA SER A 171 -16.24 4.43 -10.43
C SER A 171 -15.39 4.09 -11.66
N ARG A 172 -14.10 4.45 -11.66
CA ARG A 172 -13.19 4.13 -12.77
C ARG A 172 -12.73 2.68 -12.77
N ALA A 173 -12.69 2.02 -11.60
CA ALA A 173 -12.30 0.62 -11.46
C ALA A 173 -10.91 0.27 -12.03
N CYS A 174 -9.98 1.23 -12.09
CA CYS A 174 -8.64 1.01 -12.62
C CYS A 174 -7.64 0.93 -11.47
N TYR A 175 -6.97 -0.23 -11.36
CA TYR A 175 -5.97 -0.52 -10.33
C TYR A 175 -4.67 -0.93 -11.01
N SER A 176 -3.52 -0.54 -10.44
CA SER A 176 -2.22 -1.04 -10.92
C SER A 176 -2.05 -2.51 -10.59
N ASP A 177 -1.29 -3.25 -11.41
CA ASP A 177 -1.02 -4.68 -11.19
C ASP A 177 -0.41 -4.96 -9.79
N THR A 178 0.40 -4.02 -9.30
CA THR A 178 0.97 -4.04 -7.93
C THR A 178 -0.05 -3.87 -6.80
N SER A 179 -1.29 -3.47 -7.10
CA SER A 179 -2.38 -3.30 -6.13
C SER A 179 -3.30 -4.53 -6.05
N VAL A 180 -3.22 -5.46 -7.01
CA VAL A 180 -4.19 -6.55 -7.19
C VAL A 180 -3.60 -7.93 -6.87
N GLU A 181 -2.33 -8.18 -7.22
CA GLU A 181 -1.71 -9.52 -7.13
C GLU A 181 -0.81 -9.82 -5.90
N PRO A 182 -0.04 -8.88 -5.32
CA PRO A 182 1.04 -9.28 -4.41
C PRO A 182 0.59 -9.77 -3.03
N ILE A 183 -0.62 -9.39 -2.57
CA ILE A 183 -1.03 -9.63 -1.19
C ILE A 183 -1.36 -11.12 -0.93
N PRO A 184 -2.20 -11.80 -1.72
CA PRO A 184 -2.46 -13.23 -1.53
C PRO A 184 -1.20 -14.09 -1.71
N ALA A 185 -0.35 -13.76 -2.67
CA ALA A 185 0.92 -14.46 -2.90
C ALA A 185 1.88 -14.28 -1.71
N ALA A 186 2.00 -13.06 -1.19
CA ALA A 186 2.83 -12.80 0.00
C ALA A 186 2.29 -13.51 1.25
N GLU A 187 0.98 -13.48 1.49
CA GLU A 187 0.38 -14.22 2.61
C GLU A 187 0.60 -15.72 2.47
N ALA A 188 0.43 -16.29 1.27
CA ALA A 188 0.66 -17.71 1.02
C ALA A 188 2.12 -18.10 1.27
N VAL A 189 3.08 -17.32 0.77
CA VAL A 189 4.52 -17.54 1.00
C VAL A 189 4.85 -17.43 2.50
N ILE A 190 4.39 -16.37 3.17
CA ILE A 190 4.62 -16.18 4.60
C ILE A 190 4.04 -17.35 5.40
N ALA A 191 2.80 -17.76 5.12
CA ALA A 191 2.16 -18.89 5.79
C ALA A 191 2.90 -20.20 5.56
N ALA A 192 3.39 -20.45 4.34
CA ALA A 192 4.12 -21.66 3.98
C ALA A 192 5.46 -21.80 4.74
N THR A 193 6.05 -20.69 5.21
CA THR A 193 7.29 -20.75 6.01
C THR A 193 7.10 -21.38 7.39
N GLY A 194 5.88 -21.33 7.94
CA GLY A 194 5.58 -21.79 9.30
C GLY A 194 6.21 -20.95 10.42
N GLY A 195 6.76 -19.76 10.12
CA GLY A 195 7.31 -18.86 11.13
C GLY A 195 6.22 -18.30 12.06
N GLU A 196 6.49 -18.28 13.37
CA GLU A 196 5.58 -17.68 14.33
C GLU A 196 5.62 -16.15 14.22
N ILE A 197 4.53 -15.54 13.76
CA ILE A 197 4.40 -14.08 13.62
C ILE A 197 3.35 -13.57 14.59
N ARG A 198 3.74 -12.65 15.47
CA ARG A 198 2.90 -11.98 16.46
C ARG A 198 2.62 -10.56 16.02
N VAL A 199 1.34 -10.17 16.01
CA VAL A 199 0.89 -8.82 15.65
C VAL A 199 0.59 -8.03 16.92
N GLY A 200 1.25 -6.88 17.10
CA GLY A 200 1.08 -6.01 18.27
C GLY A 200 2.30 -5.13 18.53
N GLY A 201 2.21 -4.24 19.52
CA GLY A 201 3.28 -3.29 19.84
C GLY A 201 3.51 -2.22 18.78
N ASP A 202 4.61 -1.48 18.92
CA ASP A 202 5.01 -0.34 18.07
C ASP A 202 6.30 -0.59 17.28
N MET A 203 6.95 -1.74 17.47
CA MET A 203 8.19 -2.12 16.78
C MET A 203 8.08 -3.47 16.06
N ALA A 204 8.79 -3.58 14.94
CA ALA A 204 9.03 -4.85 14.25
C ALA A 204 10.42 -5.38 14.62
N PHE A 205 10.51 -6.69 14.85
CA PHE A 205 11.78 -7.39 15.09
C PHE A 205 11.60 -8.91 15.00
N TYR A 206 12.65 -9.61 14.58
CA TYR A 206 12.85 -11.02 14.90
C TYR A 206 13.52 -11.17 16.29
N ALA A 207 13.07 -12.14 17.09
CA ALA A 207 13.62 -12.45 18.41
C ALA A 207 14.39 -13.79 18.41
N PRO A 208 15.71 -13.81 18.14
CA PRO A 208 16.46 -15.06 17.92
C PRO A 208 16.36 -16.09 19.06
N SER A 209 16.39 -15.64 20.33
CA SER A 209 16.36 -16.55 21.48
C SER A 209 15.01 -17.24 21.72
N HIS A 210 13.92 -16.64 21.22
CA HIS A 210 12.55 -17.15 21.39
C HIS A 210 11.91 -17.56 20.07
N ASP A 211 12.62 -17.33 18.97
CA ASP A 211 12.30 -17.76 17.62
C ASP A 211 10.92 -17.33 17.08
N PHE A 212 10.54 -16.08 17.36
CA PHE A 212 9.32 -15.48 16.82
C PHE A 212 9.61 -14.13 16.17
N ILE A 213 8.71 -13.71 15.29
CA ILE A 213 8.69 -12.39 14.67
C ILE A 213 7.60 -11.55 15.34
N GLN A 214 7.94 -10.34 15.75
CA GLN A 214 6.99 -9.32 16.16
C GLN A 214 6.81 -8.32 15.04
N VAL A 215 5.58 -7.95 14.72
CA VAL A 215 5.28 -6.81 13.85
C VAL A 215 4.15 -5.96 14.44
N PRO A 216 4.18 -4.62 14.28
CA PRO A 216 3.05 -3.77 14.63
C PRO A 216 1.80 -4.15 13.83
N PRO A 217 0.60 -3.76 14.31
CA PRO A 217 -0.64 -3.85 13.52
C PRO A 217 -0.47 -3.18 12.16
N GLN A 218 -1.13 -3.73 11.12
CA GLN A 218 -0.99 -3.23 9.75
C GLN A 218 -1.40 -1.75 9.63
N GLU A 219 -2.39 -1.31 10.42
CA GLU A 219 -2.79 0.10 10.53
C GLU A 219 -1.70 1.06 11.06
N ALA A 220 -0.60 0.56 11.63
CA ALA A 220 0.54 1.39 12.00
C ALA A 220 1.36 1.88 10.78
N TYR A 221 1.16 1.28 9.60
CA TYR A 221 1.90 1.59 8.37
C TYR A 221 1.11 2.51 7.45
N PHE A 222 1.79 3.49 6.83
CA PHE A 222 1.16 4.42 5.89
C PHE A 222 0.66 3.73 4.60
N GLU A 223 1.44 2.77 4.08
CA GLU A 223 1.05 1.88 2.98
C GLU A 223 1.09 0.42 3.49
N PRO A 224 0.05 -0.41 3.33
CA PRO A 224 0.04 -1.80 3.81
C PRO A 224 1.08 -2.66 3.17
N ILE A 225 1.47 -2.32 1.94
CA ILE A 225 2.55 -3.02 1.28
C ILE A 225 3.84 -2.91 2.10
N ASN A 226 4.03 -1.83 2.87
CA ASN A 226 5.14 -1.71 3.81
C ASN A 226 5.03 -2.69 4.98
N TRP A 227 3.82 -3.09 5.40
CA TRP A 227 3.65 -4.15 6.39
C TRP A 227 4.16 -5.50 5.87
N TYR A 228 3.82 -5.85 4.62
CA TYR A 228 4.35 -7.05 3.96
C TYR A 228 5.87 -6.98 3.78
N ARG A 229 6.37 -5.86 3.27
CA ARG A 229 7.82 -5.64 3.17
C ARG A 229 8.49 -5.81 4.55
N THR A 230 7.87 -5.33 5.65
CA THR A 230 8.48 -5.42 6.99
C THR A 230 8.44 -6.85 7.49
N LYS A 231 7.32 -7.55 7.33
CA LYS A 231 7.25 -8.98 7.63
C LYS A 231 8.31 -9.76 6.87
N LEU A 232 8.50 -9.51 5.58
CA LEU A 232 9.51 -10.19 4.76
C LEU A 232 10.95 -9.86 5.19
N HIS A 233 11.20 -8.66 5.70
CA HIS A 233 12.48 -8.29 6.34
C HIS A 233 12.73 -9.12 7.59
N GLU A 234 11.81 -9.10 8.54
CA GLU A 234 11.95 -9.86 9.78
C GLU A 234 11.95 -11.38 9.53
N LEU A 235 11.22 -11.85 8.53
CA LEU A 235 11.21 -13.23 8.09
C LEU A 235 12.57 -13.63 7.49
N THR A 236 13.23 -12.70 6.80
CA THR A 236 14.61 -12.91 6.32
C THR A 236 15.54 -13.12 7.50
N HIS A 237 15.47 -12.29 8.56
CA HIS A 237 16.20 -12.54 9.80
C HIS A 237 15.86 -13.90 10.42
N TRP A 238 14.58 -14.25 10.49
CA TRP A 238 14.08 -15.52 11.04
C TRP A 238 14.69 -16.75 10.36
N THR A 239 14.93 -16.70 9.04
CA THR A 239 15.63 -17.80 8.35
C THR A 239 17.06 -18.06 8.87
N GLY A 240 17.65 -17.10 9.57
CA GLY A 240 19.01 -17.18 10.09
C GLY A 240 19.15 -18.02 11.36
N HIS A 241 18.05 -18.43 12.01
CA HIS A 241 18.09 -19.26 13.21
C HIS A 241 18.97 -20.53 13.03
N PRO A 242 19.63 -21.04 14.09
CA PRO A 242 20.49 -22.23 14.01
C PRO A 242 19.86 -23.48 13.40
N SER A 243 18.55 -23.66 13.55
CA SER A 243 17.83 -24.80 12.95
C SER A 243 17.40 -24.58 11.48
N ARG A 244 17.81 -23.46 10.86
CA ARG A 244 17.54 -23.09 9.46
C ARG A 244 18.85 -22.84 8.73
N LEU A 245 19.16 -21.58 8.38
CA LEU A 245 20.37 -21.20 7.65
C LEU A 245 21.57 -20.92 8.55
N ASN A 246 21.39 -20.97 9.89
CA ASN A 246 22.45 -20.90 10.89
C ASN A 246 23.43 -19.75 10.63
N ARG A 247 22.89 -18.53 10.55
CA ARG A 247 23.66 -17.29 10.40
C ARG A 247 24.06 -16.73 11.76
N ASP A 248 25.09 -15.88 11.75
CA ASP A 248 25.66 -15.31 12.98
C ASP A 248 24.85 -14.10 13.47
N PHE A 249 24.32 -14.21 14.70
CA PHE A 249 23.63 -13.13 15.43
C PHE A 249 24.43 -12.62 16.64
N SER A 250 25.71 -12.96 16.78
CA SER A 250 26.53 -12.66 17.98
C SER A 250 26.96 -11.19 18.13
N GLY A 251 26.53 -10.31 17.22
CA GLY A 251 26.84 -8.88 17.23
C GLY A 251 25.93 -8.03 18.13
N LYS A 252 26.52 -7.03 18.82
CA LYS A 252 25.74 -5.98 19.49
C LYS A 252 25.03 -5.11 18.45
N ARG A 253 23.82 -4.62 18.78
CA ARG A 253 23.08 -3.67 17.95
C ARG A 253 23.96 -2.47 17.61
N GLY A 254 24.04 -2.11 16.33
CA GLY A 254 24.93 -1.06 15.81
C GLY A 254 26.40 -1.46 15.60
N GLY A 255 26.77 -2.71 15.86
CA GLY A 255 28.09 -3.27 15.52
C GLY A 255 28.17 -3.83 14.10
N GLU A 256 29.38 -4.17 13.65
CA GLU A 256 29.65 -4.64 12.28
C GLU A 256 28.89 -5.94 11.92
N ALA A 257 28.90 -6.94 12.80
CA ALA A 257 28.18 -8.19 12.58
C ALA A 257 26.65 -7.97 12.50
N TYR A 258 26.12 -7.05 13.31
CA TYR A 258 24.71 -6.65 13.26
C TYR A 258 24.39 -5.93 11.93
N ALA A 259 25.24 -4.99 11.50
CA ALA A 259 25.07 -4.29 10.23
C ALA A 259 25.10 -5.22 9.01
N ARG A 260 25.93 -6.28 9.05
CA ARG A 260 25.95 -7.31 8.00
C ARG A 260 24.65 -8.11 7.94
N GLU A 261 24.09 -8.51 9.07
CA GLU A 261 22.83 -9.25 9.11
C GLU A 261 21.63 -8.36 8.69
N GLU A 262 21.62 -7.06 9.06
CA GLU A 262 20.63 -6.10 8.54
C GLU A 262 20.72 -5.93 7.01
N LEU A 263 21.94 -5.93 6.46
CA LEU A 263 22.14 -5.91 5.00
C LEU A 263 21.59 -7.18 4.35
N VAL A 264 21.80 -8.35 4.96
CA VAL A 264 21.21 -9.62 4.49
C VAL A 264 19.69 -9.56 4.52
N ALA A 265 19.11 -9.02 5.60
CA ALA A 265 17.66 -8.91 5.76
C ALA A 265 17.00 -7.97 4.74
N GLU A 266 17.57 -6.79 4.52
CA GLU A 266 17.05 -5.85 3.52
C GLU A 266 17.17 -6.41 2.09
N LEU A 267 18.33 -6.99 1.73
CA LEU A 267 18.51 -7.60 0.41
C LEU A 267 17.59 -8.81 0.20
N GLY A 268 17.45 -9.68 1.21
CA GLY A 268 16.60 -10.86 1.12
C GLY A 268 15.12 -10.47 1.00
N SER A 269 14.67 -9.48 1.79
CA SER A 269 13.32 -8.92 1.66
C SER A 269 13.10 -8.31 0.27
N ALA A 270 14.07 -7.57 -0.27
CA ALA A 270 13.97 -7.01 -1.61
C ALA A 270 13.87 -8.09 -2.70
N PHE A 271 14.62 -9.19 -2.59
CA PHE A 271 14.53 -10.32 -3.53
C PHE A 271 13.15 -11.00 -3.48
N VAL A 272 12.65 -11.28 -2.28
CA VAL A 272 11.31 -11.88 -2.11
C VAL A 272 10.23 -10.93 -2.61
N CYS A 273 10.33 -9.64 -2.30
CA CYS A 273 9.39 -8.62 -2.79
C CYS A 273 9.37 -8.57 -4.32
N ALA A 274 10.55 -8.51 -4.96
CA ALA A 274 10.66 -8.48 -6.42
C ALA A 274 10.01 -9.71 -7.05
N GLU A 275 10.17 -10.89 -6.46
CA GLU A 275 9.58 -12.12 -6.95
C GLU A 275 8.06 -12.18 -6.78
N LEU A 276 7.53 -11.54 -5.75
CA LEU A 276 6.09 -11.45 -5.47
C LEU A 276 5.39 -10.30 -6.22
N GLY A 277 6.09 -9.57 -7.10
CA GLY A 277 5.54 -8.38 -7.75
C GLY A 277 5.31 -7.21 -6.78
N ILE A 278 5.90 -7.26 -5.59
CA ILE A 278 5.90 -6.16 -4.62
C ILE A 278 7.03 -5.21 -5.02
N ALA A 279 6.69 -3.98 -5.41
CA ALA A 279 7.70 -2.97 -5.67
C ALA A 279 8.64 -2.85 -4.45
N PRO A 280 9.98 -2.92 -4.59
CA PRO A 280 10.88 -2.77 -3.46
C PRO A 280 10.98 -1.29 -3.04
N THR A 281 11.13 -1.04 -1.75
CA THR A 281 11.52 0.29 -1.22
C THR A 281 12.62 0.10 -0.20
N VAL A 282 13.72 0.84 -0.35
CA VAL A 282 14.80 0.89 0.65
C VAL A 282 14.31 1.76 1.81
N ARG A 283 14.20 1.20 3.02
CA ARG A 283 13.36 1.82 4.05
C ARG A 283 14.02 2.81 4.98
N HIS A 284 15.35 2.86 5.13
CA HIS A 284 15.93 3.94 5.93
C HIS A 284 17.32 4.38 5.42
N ALA A 285 17.46 5.68 5.18
CA ALA A 285 18.69 6.32 4.74
C ALA A 285 19.84 6.21 5.78
N ASP A 286 19.51 5.98 7.06
CA ASP A 286 20.49 5.82 8.14
C ASP A 286 21.28 4.49 8.03
N TYR A 287 20.70 3.44 7.44
CA TYR A 287 21.39 2.18 7.19
C TYR A 287 22.36 2.25 6.00
N ILE A 288 22.09 3.12 5.02
CA ILE A 288 22.99 3.35 3.89
C ILE A 288 24.34 3.90 4.40
N GLY A 289 24.34 4.72 5.45
CA GLY A 289 25.58 5.18 6.10
C GLY A 289 26.42 4.05 6.68
N ALA A 290 25.80 3.14 7.44
CA ALA A 290 26.47 1.96 7.99
C ALA A 290 26.93 0.98 6.88
N TRP A 291 26.16 0.84 5.81
CA TRP A 291 26.50 0.00 4.67
C TRP A 291 27.66 0.60 3.88
N LEU A 292 27.69 1.90 3.66
CA LEU A 292 28.81 2.57 3.00
C LEU A 292 30.12 2.40 3.78
N GLU A 293 30.10 2.37 5.12
CA GLU A 293 31.30 2.10 5.93
C GLU A 293 31.75 0.63 5.83
N VAL A 294 30.82 -0.33 5.79
CA VAL A 294 31.15 -1.75 5.51
C VAL A 294 31.69 -1.94 4.08
N LEU A 295 31.11 -1.24 3.11
CA LEU A 295 31.48 -1.30 1.69
C LEU A 295 32.82 -0.62 1.38
N LYS A 296 33.18 0.44 2.11
CA LYS A 296 34.50 1.08 2.01
C LYS A 296 35.62 0.20 2.55
N GLY A 297 35.32 -0.74 3.45
CA GLY A 297 36.29 -1.63 4.09
C GLY A 297 36.51 -2.98 3.40
N ASP A 298 35.50 -3.54 2.71
CA ASP A 298 35.59 -4.88 2.10
C ASP A 298 34.62 -5.09 0.92
N ASN A 299 35.13 -5.01 -0.31
CA ASN A 299 34.36 -5.28 -1.53
C ASN A 299 33.80 -6.71 -1.63
N ARG A 300 34.28 -7.68 -0.83
CA ARG A 300 33.75 -9.07 -0.81
C ARG A 300 32.54 -9.20 0.10
N ALA A 301 32.38 -8.30 1.08
CA ALA A 301 31.30 -8.35 2.06
C ALA A 301 29.91 -8.21 1.40
N ILE A 302 29.78 -7.40 0.33
CA ILE A 302 28.51 -7.25 -0.40
C ILE A 302 28.10 -8.53 -1.12
N PHE A 303 29.06 -9.25 -1.73
CA PHE A 303 28.79 -10.50 -2.42
C PHE A 303 28.42 -11.62 -1.44
N GLN A 304 29.05 -11.64 -0.26
CA GLN A 304 28.68 -12.56 0.82
C GLN A 304 27.27 -12.26 1.35
N ALA A 305 26.96 -11.00 1.63
CA ALA A 305 25.63 -10.60 2.07
C ALA A 305 24.55 -10.93 1.03
N ALA A 306 24.80 -10.62 -0.24
CA ALA A 306 23.91 -10.97 -1.34
C ALA A 306 23.71 -12.49 -1.46
N SER A 307 24.78 -13.28 -1.34
CA SER A 307 24.69 -14.76 -1.36
C SER A 307 23.84 -15.30 -0.22
N LEU A 308 24.01 -14.78 1.00
CA LEU A 308 23.20 -15.16 2.16
C LEU A 308 21.74 -14.71 2.00
N ALA A 309 21.51 -13.51 1.47
CA ALA A 309 20.20 -12.97 1.17
C ALA A 309 19.46 -13.81 0.12
N SER A 310 20.13 -14.24 -0.97
CA SER A 310 19.55 -15.15 -1.96
C SER A 310 19.16 -16.49 -1.34
N LYS A 311 19.99 -17.06 -0.46
CA LYS A 311 19.67 -18.31 0.26
C LYS A 311 18.45 -18.13 1.17
N ALA A 312 18.37 -16.99 1.87
CA ALA A 312 17.21 -16.66 2.71
C ALA A 312 15.94 -16.47 1.87
N ALA A 313 16.03 -15.75 0.75
CA ALA A 313 14.91 -15.57 -0.17
C ALA A 313 14.40 -16.90 -0.75
N HIS A 314 15.30 -17.77 -1.20
CA HIS A 314 14.92 -19.11 -1.66
C HIS A 314 14.26 -19.95 -0.56
N PHE A 315 14.77 -19.87 0.67
CA PHE A 315 14.17 -20.53 1.82
C PHE A 315 12.73 -20.04 2.05
N VAL A 316 12.53 -18.72 2.08
CA VAL A 316 11.21 -18.11 2.24
C VAL A 316 10.26 -18.53 1.11
N MET A 317 10.74 -18.55 -0.13
CA MET A 317 9.96 -18.97 -1.30
C MET A 317 9.73 -20.49 -1.40
N GLY A 318 10.18 -21.28 -0.43
CA GLY A 318 10.02 -22.75 -0.44
C GLY A 318 10.80 -23.46 -1.54
N ARG A 319 11.83 -22.83 -2.11
CA ARG A 319 12.71 -23.42 -3.11
C ARG A 319 13.86 -24.12 -2.40
N GLY A 320 13.95 -25.45 -2.56
CA GLY A 320 15.05 -26.25 -2.03
C GLY A 320 16.42 -25.71 -2.47
N GLN A 321 17.46 -25.95 -1.66
CA GLN A 321 18.80 -25.41 -1.84
C GLN A 321 19.29 -25.56 -3.29
N VAL A 322 19.33 -24.46 -4.04
CA VAL A 322 20.14 -24.40 -5.26
C VAL A 322 21.59 -24.39 -4.79
N THR A 323 22.25 -25.53 -4.93
CA THR A 323 23.69 -25.64 -4.70
C THR A 323 24.41 -24.73 -5.68
N ALA A 324 25.41 -24.00 -5.20
CA ALA A 324 26.20 -23.03 -5.96
C ALA A 324 27.05 -23.64 -7.11
N ALA A 325 26.77 -24.88 -7.53
CA ALA A 325 27.52 -25.60 -8.55
C ALA A 325 27.09 -25.25 -9.99
N ALA A 326 25.98 -24.51 -10.19
CA ALA A 326 25.49 -24.17 -11.53
C ALA A 326 26.00 -22.82 -12.08
N ALA A 327 26.77 -22.05 -11.30
CA ALA A 327 27.23 -20.71 -11.70
C ALA A 327 28.63 -20.68 -12.36
N GLU A 328 29.40 -21.77 -12.34
CA GLU A 328 30.76 -21.80 -12.92
C GLU A 328 30.84 -22.40 -14.33
N GLY A 329 29.69 -22.68 -14.98
CA GLY A 329 29.65 -23.38 -16.28
C GLY A 329 29.16 -22.57 -17.49
N SER A 330 29.04 -21.24 -17.41
CA SER A 330 28.45 -20.44 -18.50
C SER A 330 29.01 -19.03 -18.63
N GLU A 331 30.34 -18.88 -18.57
CA GLU A 331 31.04 -17.69 -19.09
C GLU A 331 31.93 -18.11 -20.27
N ALA A 332 31.32 -18.37 -21.43
CA ALA A 332 31.97 -18.31 -22.74
C ALA A 332 30.93 -18.42 -23.88
N ALA A 333 29.93 -17.52 -23.90
CA ALA A 333 29.13 -17.30 -25.10
C ALA A 333 28.63 -15.85 -25.15
N SER A 334 29.52 -14.97 -25.64
CA SER A 334 29.21 -13.79 -26.47
C SER A 334 28.13 -12.82 -25.95
N ALA A 335 28.61 -11.73 -25.33
CA ALA A 335 27.90 -10.49 -25.04
C ALA A 335 27.49 -9.68 -26.29
N HIS A 336 26.83 -10.31 -27.27
CA HIS A 336 26.41 -9.65 -28.50
C HIS A 336 25.00 -9.98 -28.99
N ASP A 337 24.18 -10.72 -28.21
CA ASP A 337 22.86 -11.19 -28.67
C ASP A 337 21.65 -10.88 -27.75
N THR A 338 21.81 -10.05 -26.72
CA THR A 338 20.68 -9.58 -25.86
C THR A 338 20.16 -8.20 -26.27
N MET A 339 20.05 -7.95 -27.58
CA MET A 339 19.28 -6.82 -28.10
C MET A 339 18.52 -7.16 -29.39
N ARG A 340 17.92 -8.37 -29.46
CA ARG A 340 17.04 -8.75 -30.57
C ARG A 340 15.91 -9.70 -30.17
N CYS A 341 15.04 -9.27 -29.27
CA CYS A 341 13.67 -9.81 -29.13
C CYS A 341 12.69 -8.70 -28.69
N LEU A 342 12.74 -7.57 -29.37
CA LEU A 342 11.67 -6.55 -29.40
C LEU A 342 11.38 -6.21 -30.86
N ARG A 343 10.75 -7.16 -31.55
CA ARG A 343 9.96 -6.98 -32.77
C ARG A 343 9.61 -8.37 -33.32
N ASN A 344 8.36 -8.78 -33.13
CA ASN A 344 7.67 -9.48 -34.20
C ASN A 344 6.28 -8.84 -34.35
N PRO A 345 5.98 -8.18 -35.48
CA PRO A 345 4.62 -7.89 -35.88
C PRO A 345 3.96 -9.20 -36.36
N GLU A 346 2.64 -9.19 -36.53
CA GLU A 346 1.82 -10.33 -36.99
C GLU A 346 1.18 -11.17 -35.87
N HIS A 347 0.14 -10.60 -35.26
CA HIS A 347 -1.17 -11.26 -35.27
C HIS A 347 -2.28 -10.20 -35.43
N PRO A 348 -3.28 -10.44 -36.30
CA PRO A 348 -4.21 -9.41 -36.76
C PRO A 348 -5.26 -9.11 -35.70
N VAL A 349 -5.45 -7.81 -35.42
CA VAL A 349 -6.61 -7.30 -34.68
C VAL A 349 -7.83 -7.49 -35.58
N SER A 350 -8.65 -8.51 -35.30
CA SER A 350 -9.94 -8.64 -35.97
C SER A 350 -10.91 -7.59 -35.40
N ASN A 351 -11.28 -6.61 -36.23
CA ASN A 351 -12.46 -5.79 -36.03
C ASN A 351 -13.70 -6.70 -35.95
N ALA A 352 -14.31 -6.79 -34.77
CA ALA A 352 -15.67 -7.29 -34.62
C ALA A 352 -16.45 -6.32 -33.69
N GLU A 353 -17.23 -5.47 -34.37
CA GLU A 353 -18.55 -5.01 -33.97
C GLU A 353 -18.71 -4.24 -32.65
N ARG A 354 -18.82 -2.91 -32.82
CA ARG A 354 -19.54 -2.04 -31.90
C ARG A 354 -21.01 -2.48 -31.88
N SER A 355 -21.48 -3.08 -30.79
CA SER A 355 -22.91 -3.03 -30.46
C SER A 355 -23.13 -1.95 -29.40
N SER A 356 -23.74 -0.87 -29.86
CA SER A 356 -24.28 0.21 -29.05
C SER A 356 -25.62 -0.24 -28.49
N ASP A 357 -25.66 -0.83 -27.30
CA ASP A 357 -26.89 -1.04 -26.54
C ASP A 357 -26.58 -1.21 -25.04
N PHE A 358 -26.22 -0.11 -24.39
CA PHE A 358 -26.40 0.03 -22.94
C PHE A 358 -27.33 1.22 -22.69
N PRO A 359 -28.50 1.02 -22.06
CA PRO A 359 -29.39 2.14 -21.74
C PRO A 359 -28.68 3.06 -20.73
N THR A 360 -28.57 4.34 -21.10
CA THR A 360 -28.07 5.39 -20.23
C THR A 360 -29.03 5.55 -19.04
N PRO A 361 -28.60 5.36 -17.78
CA PRO A 361 -29.49 5.55 -16.64
C PRO A 361 -29.80 7.04 -16.46
N HIS A 362 -31.08 7.39 -16.45
CA HIS A 362 -31.54 8.72 -16.05
C HIS A 362 -31.29 8.96 -14.55
N TRP A 363 -30.32 9.81 -14.22
CA TRP A 363 -29.96 10.21 -12.86
C TRP A 363 -30.77 11.40 -12.31
N GLY A 364 -32.06 11.50 -12.64
CA GLY A 364 -32.93 12.58 -12.14
C GLY A 364 -33.91 12.08 -11.09
N GLY A 365 -33.76 12.46 -9.82
CA GLY A 365 -34.85 12.27 -8.83
C GLY A 365 -34.51 12.19 -7.34
N TRP A 366 -33.26 12.39 -6.89
CA TRP A 366 -32.87 12.10 -5.50
C TRP A 366 -32.88 13.29 -4.52
N GLU A 367 -33.16 14.52 -4.98
CA GLU A 367 -32.93 15.73 -4.17
C GLU A 367 -34.01 16.08 -3.11
N LYS A 368 -35.05 15.27 -2.88
CA LYS A 368 -36.21 15.73 -2.06
C LYS A 368 -36.59 14.92 -0.82
N ARG A 369 -35.66 14.23 -0.12
CA ARG A 369 -36.08 13.48 1.10
C ARG A 369 -35.26 13.56 2.38
N TYR A 370 -34.26 14.44 2.50
CA TYR A 370 -33.51 14.63 3.75
C TYR A 370 -33.54 16.07 4.29
N ALA A 371 -34.70 16.69 4.26
CA ALA A 371 -34.97 17.93 4.99
C ALA A 371 -36.32 17.81 5.71
N LYS A 372 -36.32 17.07 6.83
CA LYS A 372 -37.24 17.19 7.99
C LYS A 372 -37.08 15.94 8.86
N ASN A 373 -36.27 16.07 9.91
CA ASN A 373 -36.60 15.79 11.30
C ASN A 373 -35.43 16.19 12.18
#